data_AF-Q7V233-F1
#
_entry.id   AF-Q7V233-F1
#
_cell.length_a   1.000
_cell.length_b   1.000
_cell.length_c   1.000
_cell.angle_alpha   90.00
_cell.angle_beta   90.00
_cell.angle_gamma   90.00
#
_symmetry.space_group_name_H-M   'P 1'
#
loop_
_entity.id
_entity.type
_entity.pdbx_description
1 polymer ?
#
loop_
_entity_poly.entity_id
_entity_poly.type
_entity_poly.pdbx_seq_one_letter_code
_entity_poly.pdbx_strand_id
1 'polypeptide(L)'
;MFEMIDHTKTNWIYIDHSSLFNWFFYTFLALGLTSFTISVIKNKFAIGTNIFLCFCSIVSYLLIDKTIALSLQVIISIFLIINWQRMFKDWIFIAYPIFGILFTTFFGTNLSITGNQIWHVFIGPSGTISVITFYLVLKRSKNKLSKILK
;
A
#
# COMPACT_ATOMS: atom_id res chain seq x y z
N MET A 1 -5.13 -1.00 -28.67
CA MET A 1 -5.50 0.43 -28.75
C MET A 1 -5.02 1.05 -27.45
N PHE A 2 -4.17 2.08 -27.54
CA PHE A 2 -3.31 2.61 -26.48
C PHE A 2 -4.00 2.67 -25.11
N GLU A 3 -3.43 2.00 -24.11
CA GLU A 3 -3.86 2.02 -22.69
C GLU A 3 -3.75 3.41 -22.04
N MET A 4 -3.15 4.34 -22.78
CA MET A 4 -3.14 5.77 -22.56
C MET A 4 -4.01 6.39 -23.66
N ILE A 5 -5.34 6.18 -23.61
CA ILE A 5 -6.24 7.05 -24.37
C ILE A 5 -6.20 8.38 -23.64
N ASP A 6 -5.32 9.22 -24.15
CA ASP A 6 -5.25 10.64 -23.95
C ASP A 6 -6.68 11.20 -23.90
N HIS A 7 -7.00 11.83 -22.78
CA HIS A 7 -8.26 12.49 -22.55
C HIS A 7 -8.30 13.74 -23.43
N THR A 8 -8.56 13.57 -24.72
CA THR A 8 -8.63 14.68 -25.69
C THR A 8 -9.77 15.68 -25.43
N LYS A 9 -10.51 15.54 -24.32
CA LYS A 9 -11.59 16.45 -23.88
C LYS A 9 -11.56 16.85 -22.40
N THR A 10 -10.66 16.31 -21.58
CA THR A 10 -10.47 16.74 -20.18
C THR A 10 -8.98 16.92 -19.93
N ASN A 11 -8.59 17.98 -19.21
CA ASN A 11 -7.18 18.29 -18.89
C ASN A 11 -6.53 17.28 -17.90
N TRP A 12 -6.98 16.03 -17.89
CA TRP A 12 -6.64 15.01 -16.90
C TRP A 12 -5.85 13.89 -17.58
N ILE A 13 -4.77 13.43 -16.94
CA ILE A 13 -4.15 12.14 -17.27
C ILE A 13 -4.71 11.14 -16.26
N TYR A 14 -5.87 10.55 -16.56
CA TYR A 14 -6.38 9.45 -15.75
C TYR A 14 -6.09 8.14 -16.46
N ILE A 15 -5.27 7.29 -15.83
CA ILE A 15 -5.06 5.89 -16.24
C ILE A 15 -6.40 5.17 -16.03
N ASP A 16 -6.88 4.48 -17.05
CA ASP A 16 -8.15 3.75 -17.00
C ASP A 16 -8.18 2.83 -15.77
N HIS A 17 -9.28 2.86 -15.01
CA HIS A 17 -9.41 2.13 -13.76
C HIS A 17 -9.38 0.61 -13.98
N SER A 18 -9.72 0.13 -15.18
CA SER A 18 -9.63 -1.28 -15.58
C SER A 18 -8.37 -1.63 -16.39
N SER A 19 -7.32 -0.80 -16.32
CA SER A 19 -6.06 -1.07 -17.00
C SER A 19 -5.28 -2.22 -16.35
N LEU A 20 -4.51 -2.93 -17.19
CA LEU A 20 -3.61 -4.00 -16.80
C LEU A 20 -2.48 -3.47 -15.89
N PHE A 21 -2.06 -2.22 -16.08
CA PHE A 21 -1.14 -1.52 -15.18
C PHE A 21 -1.71 -1.32 -13.77
N ASN A 22 -2.99 -1.00 -13.63
CA ASN A 22 -3.63 -0.84 -12.33
C ASN A 22 -3.69 -2.18 -11.60
N TRP A 23 -4.02 -3.26 -12.32
CA TRP A 23 -3.96 -4.62 -11.77
C TRP A 23 -2.55 -5.00 -11.31
N PHE A 24 -1.52 -4.73 -12.12
CA PHE A 24 -0.12 -4.99 -11.72
C PHE A 24 0.26 -4.19 -10.47
N PHE A 25 -0.10 -2.91 -10.41
CA PHE A 25 0.17 -2.07 -9.25
C PHE A 25 -0.41 -2.66 -7.97
N TYR A 26 -1.71 -2.99 -7.97
CA TYR A 26 -2.36 -3.57 -6.78
C TYR A 26 -1.85 -4.98 -6.46
N THR A 27 -1.46 -5.76 -7.47
CA THR A 27 -0.82 -7.06 -7.28
C THR A 27 0.53 -6.92 -6.56
N PHE A 28 1.40 -6.03 -7.04
CA PHE A 28 2.69 -5.78 -6.39
C PHE A 28 2.56 -5.15 -5.01
N LEU A 29 1.53 -4.32 -4.79
CA LEU A 29 1.23 -3.77 -3.47
C LEU A 29 0.86 -4.89 -2.48
N ALA A 30 -0.04 -5.81 -2.87
CA ALA A 30 -0.40 -6.96 -2.04
C ALA A 30 0.83 -7.83 -1.73
N LEU A 31 1.62 -8.18 -2.75
CA LEU A 31 2.84 -8.97 -2.58
C LEU A 31 3.84 -8.29 -1.64
N GLY A 32 4.09 -6.99 -1.85
CA GLY A 32 5.02 -6.21 -1.02
C GLY A 32 4.59 -6.17 0.45
N LEU A 33 3.31 -5.88 0.72
CA LEU A 33 2.76 -5.88 2.07
C LEU A 33 2.88 -7.25 2.74
N THR A 34 2.56 -8.32 2.02
CA THR A 34 2.62 -9.68 2.55
C THR A 34 4.05 -10.13 2.79
N SER A 35 4.97 -9.92 1.85
CA SER A 35 6.40 -10.24 2.03
C SER A 35 6.98 -9.52 3.25
N PHE A 36 6.64 -8.24 3.41
CA PHE A 36 7.14 -7.47 4.56
C PHE A 36 6.55 -7.97 5.88
N THR A 37 5.27 -8.34 5.89
CA THR A 37 4.60 -8.91 7.06
C THR A 37 5.20 -10.24 7.48
N ILE A 38 5.41 -11.14 6.52
CA ILE A 38 5.96 -12.48 6.78
C ILE A 38 7.40 -12.39 7.28
N SER A 39 8.18 -11.39 6.84
CA SER A 39 9.57 -11.20 7.27
C SER A 39 9.73 -10.99 8.78
N VAL A 40 8.68 -10.54 9.47
CA VAL A 40 8.70 -10.26 10.92
C VAL A 40 7.88 -11.25 11.76
N ILE A 41 7.18 -12.19 11.12
CA ILE A 41 6.35 -13.20 11.80
C ILE A 41 7.11 -14.52 11.91
N LYS A 42 7.08 -15.13 13.10
CA LYS A 42 7.61 -16.49 13.33
C LYS A 42 6.54 -17.59 13.28
N ASN A 43 5.28 -17.24 13.52
CA ASN A 43 4.18 -18.19 13.57
C ASN A 43 3.76 -18.63 12.16
N LYS A 44 3.91 -19.93 11.85
CA LYS A 44 3.56 -20.52 10.55
C LYS A 44 2.09 -20.34 10.16
N PHE A 45 1.18 -20.38 11.13
CA PHE A 45 -0.24 -20.19 10.85
C PHE A 45 -0.52 -18.76 10.37
N ALA A 46 0.03 -17.75 11.07
CA ALA A 46 -0.12 -16.34 10.69
C ALA A 46 0.55 -16.00 9.35
N ILE A 47 1.65 -16.69 9.01
CA ILE A 47 2.27 -16.62 7.68
C ILE A 47 1.30 -17.16 6.62
N GLY A 48 0.75 -18.36 6.83
CA GLY A 48 -0.23 -18.97 5.92
C GLY A 48 -1.46 -18.08 5.70
N THR A 49 -2.00 -17.49 6.76
CA THR A 49 -3.12 -16.53 6.67
C THR A 49 -2.76 -15.31 5.81
N ASN A 50 -1.57 -14.74 5.96
CA ASN A 50 -1.15 -13.58 5.17
C ASN A 50 -0.94 -13.91 3.68
N ILE A 51 -0.40 -15.09 3.38
CA ILE A 51 -0.27 -15.59 2.00
C ILE A 51 -1.66 -15.79 1.38
N PHE A 52 -2.58 -16.41 2.12
CA PHE A 52 -3.95 -16.63 1.66
C PHE A 52 -4.66 -15.30 1.38
N LEU A 53 -4.57 -14.33 2.30
CA LEU A 53 -5.13 -12.99 2.09
C LEU A 53 -4.53 -12.29 0.87
N CYS A 54 -3.22 -12.43 0.63
CA CYS A 54 -2.57 -11.91 -0.57
C CYS A 54 -3.16 -12.50 -1.84
N PHE A 55 -3.30 -13.83 -1.88
CA PHE A 55 -3.90 -14.53 -3.01
C PHE A 55 -5.34 -14.06 -3.25
N CYS A 56 -6.17 -14.01 -2.21
CA CYS A 56 -7.53 -13.49 -2.29
C CYS A 56 -7.57 -12.04 -2.79
N SER A 57 -6.63 -11.19 -2.38
CA SER A 57 -6.56 -9.80 -2.84
C SER A 57 -6.28 -9.71 -4.35
N ILE A 58 -5.30 -10.47 -4.85
CA ILE A 58 -4.94 -10.49 -6.28
C ILE A 58 -6.12 -11.02 -7.12
N VAL A 59 -6.74 -12.12 -6.68
CA VAL A 59 -7.87 -12.75 -7.38
C VAL A 59 -9.11 -11.85 -7.34
N SER A 60 -9.41 -11.22 -6.22
CA SER A 60 -10.58 -10.33 -6.10
C SER A 60 -10.47 -9.08 -6.97
N TYR A 61 -9.26 -8.56 -7.19
CA TYR A 61 -9.06 -7.48 -8.17
C TYR A 61 -9.38 -7.94 -9.59
N LEU A 62 -8.94 -9.14 -9.95
CA LEU A 62 -9.13 -9.68 -11.30
C LEU A 62 -10.59 -10.05 -11.59
N LEU A 63 -11.29 -10.64 -10.61
CA LEU A 63 -12.58 -11.29 -10.83
C LEU A 63 -13.79 -10.52 -10.27
N ILE A 64 -13.59 -9.59 -9.33
CA ILE A 64 -14.70 -8.98 -8.60
C ILE A 64 -14.67 -7.46 -8.70
N ASP A 65 -13.90 -6.80 -7.86
CA ASP A 65 -13.80 -5.34 -7.82
C ASP A 65 -12.57 -4.88 -7.04
N LYS A 66 -12.07 -3.69 -7.41
CA LYS A 66 -10.96 -3.00 -6.76
C LYS A 66 -11.20 -2.76 -5.27
N THR A 67 -12.43 -2.47 -4.86
CA THR A 67 -12.78 -2.15 -3.46
C THR A 67 -12.54 -3.34 -2.54
N ILE A 68 -12.86 -4.56 -3.01
CA ILE A 68 -12.65 -5.79 -2.23
C ILE A 68 -11.17 -6.13 -2.17
N ALA A 69 -10.44 -5.97 -3.27
CA ALA A 69 -8.99 -6.17 -3.29
C ALA A 69 -8.28 -5.25 -2.29
N LEU A 70 -8.68 -3.98 -2.25
CA LEU A 70 -8.16 -2.97 -1.32
C LEU A 70 -8.52 -3.29 0.14
N SER A 71 -9.74 -3.72 0.42
CA SER A 71 -10.14 -4.06 1.80
C SER A 71 -9.31 -5.22 2.35
N LEU A 72 -9.01 -6.23 1.51
CA LEU A 72 -8.08 -7.30 1.87
C LEU A 72 -6.65 -6.79 2.11
N GLN A 73 -6.16 -5.85 1.30
CA GLN A 73 -4.83 -5.23 1.50
C GLN A 73 -4.76 -4.39 2.79
N VAL A 74 -5.85 -3.75 3.19
CA VAL A 74 -5.95 -3.07 4.49
C VAL A 74 -5.80 -4.08 5.63
N ILE A 75 -6.45 -5.25 5.53
CA ILE A 75 -6.30 -6.32 6.53
C ILE A 75 -4.83 -6.78 6.61
N ILE A 76 -4.17 -7.05 5.47
CA ILE A 76 -2.74 -7.41 5.43
C ILE A 76 -1.89 -6.30 6.08
N SER A 77 -2.18 -5.04 5.81
CA SER A 77 -1.48 -3.89 6.39
C SER A 77 -1.66 -3.80 7.91
N ILE A 78 -2.83 -4.15 8.44
CA ILE A 78 -3.05 -4.22 9.90
C ILE A 78 -2.17 -5.32 10.51
N PHE A 79 -2.12 -6.51 9.90
CA PHE A 79 -1.23 -7.59 10.33
C PHE A 79 0.22 -7.13 10.34
N LEU A 80 0.65 -6.41 9.30
CA LEU A 80 1.98 -5.85 9.20
C LEU A 80 2.29 -4.94 10.39
N ILE A 81 1.45 -3.93 10.64
CA ILE A 81 1.67 -2.93 11.68
C ILE A 81 1.73 -3.59 13.07
N ILE A 82 0.81 -4.51 13.36
CA ILE A 82 0.78 -5.20 14.66
C ILE A 82 2.07 -5.99 14.88
N ASN A 83 2.50 -6.80 13.91
CA ASN A 83 3.68 -7.64 14.05
C ASN A 83 4.98 -6.82 14.02
N TRP A 84 5.02 -5.76 13.21
CA TRP A 84 6.11 -4.81 13.19
C TRP A 84 6.30 -4.14 14.55
N GLN A 85 5.21 -3.65 15.14
CA GLN A 85 5.25 -2.99 16.44
C GLN A 85 5.67 -3.95 17.56
N ARG A 86 5.22 -5.21 17.51
CA ARG A 86 5.66 -6.25 18.45
C ARG A 86 7.16 -6.52 18.38
N MET A 87 7.74 -6.56 17.17
CA MET A 87 9.14 -6.90 16.96
C MET A 87 10.10 -5.74 17.23
N PHE A 88 9.80 -4.54 16.72
CA PHE A 88 10.74 -3.41 16.74
C PHE A 88 10.35 -2.26 17.67
N LYS A 89 9.10 -2.25 18.18
CA LYS A 89 8.52 -1.16 18.99
C LYS A 89 8.78 0.22 18.37
N ASP A 90 8.62 0.33 17.05
CA ASP A 90 8.95 1.53 16.27
C ASP A 90 7.68 2.22 15.75
N TRP A 91 7.27 3.26 16.46
CA TRP A 91 6.06 4.04 16.16
C TRP A 91 6.14 4.80 14.84
N ILE A 92 7.34 5.01 14.28
CA ILE A 92 7.49 5.70 12.98
C ILE A 92 6.77 4.93 11.87
N PHE A 93 6.66 3.61 11.98
CA PHE A 93 6.00 2.80 10.97
C PHE A 93 4.51 3.12 10.82
N ILE A 94 3.87 3.75 11.81
CA ILE A 94 2.48 4.23 11.70
C ILE A 94 2.33 5.40 10.73
N ALA A 95 3.41 6.14 10.43
CA ALA A 95 3.36 7.16 9.38
C ALA A 95 3.07 6.54 8.00
N TYR A 96 3.41 5.27 7.75
CA TYR A 96 3.09 4.59 6.49
C TYR A 96 1.58 4.58 6.19
N PRO A 97 0.68 4.00 7.02
CA PRO A 97 -0.75 3.99 6.72
C PRO A 97 -1.36 5.41 6.74
N ILE A 98 -0.83 6.34 7.54
CA ILE A 98 -1.34 7.71 7.58
C ILE A 98 -1.08 8.42 6.24
N PHE A 99 0.17 8.46 5.81
CA PHE A 99 0.55 9.20 4.60
C PHE A 99 0.26 8.39 3.32
N GLY A 100 0.49 7.08 3.35
CA GLY A 100 0.39 6.22 2.18
C GLY A 100 -1.02 5.76 1.85
N ILE A 101 -1.94 5.74 2.83
CA ILE A 101 -3.31 5.26 2.65
C ILE A 101 -4.31 6.38 2.97
N LEU A 102 -4.32 6.92 4.19
CA LEU A 102 -5.35 7.89 4.60
C LEU A 102 -5.27 9.19 3.80
N PHE A 103 -4.10 9.83 3.76
CA PHE A 103 -3.95 11.11 3.07
C PHE A 103 -3.98 11.01 1.55
N THR A 104 -3.33 10.00 0.96
CA THR A 104 -3.42 9.75 -0.49
C THR A 104 -4.87 9.50 -0.93
N THR A 105 -5.64 8.72 -0.15
CA THR A 105 -7.06 8.48 -0.44
C THR A 105 -7.89 9.73 -0.20
N PHE A 106 -7.68 10.46 0.90
CA PHE A 106 -8.40 11.71 1.20
C PHE A 106 -8.22 12.75 0.09
N PHE A 107 -6.97 13.01 -0.32
CA PHE A 107 -6.67 13.95 -1.40
C PHE A 107 -7.19 13.45 -2.76
N GLY A 108 -7.07 12.15 -3.05
CA GLY A 108 -7.63 11.55 -4.27
C GLY A 108 -9.16 11.66 -4.34
N THR A 109 -9.85 11.39 -3.24
CA THR A 109 -11.32 11.51 -3.15
C THR A 109 -11.76 12.96 -3.31
N ASN A 110 -11.10 13.91 -2.62
CA ASN A 110 -11.43 15.32 -2.78
C ASN A 110 -11.16 15.84 -4.19
N LEU A 111 -10.08 15.39 -4.83
CA LEU A 111 -9.81 15.69 -6.24
C LEU A 111 -10.95 15.20 -7.14
N SER A 112 -11.40 13.95 -6.94
CA SER A 112 -12.49 13.35 -7.72
C SER A 112 -13.83 14.07 -7.52
N ILE A 113 -14.18 14.43 -6.28
CA ILE A 113 -15.44 15.09 -5.96
C ILE A 113 -15.46 16.55 -6.41
N THR A 114 -14.36 17.29 -6.17
CA THR A 114 -14.34 18.76 -6.38
C THR A 114 -13.77 19.18 -7.73
N GLY A 115 -13.03 18.30 -8.42
CA GLY A 115 -12.28 18.63 -9.63
C GLY A 115 -11.11 19.60 -9.41
N ASN A 116 -10.88 20.06 -8.17
CA ASN A 116 -9.87 21.08 -7.86
C ASN A 116 -8.46 20.48 -7.85
N GLN A 117 -7.61 20.96 -8.75
CA GLN A 117 -6.26 20.45 -8.97
C GLN A 117 -5.32 20.65 -7.78
N ILE A 118 -5.65 21.54 -6.84
CA ILE A 118 -4.84 21.74 -5.63
C ILE A 118 -4.67 20.43 -4.84
N TRP A 119 -5.69 19.56 -4.86
CA TRP A 119 -5.64 18.28 -4.18
C TRP A 119 -4.59 17.33 -4.77
N HIS A 120 -4.37 17.39 -6.08
CA HIS A 120 -3.38 16.56 -6.77
C HIS A 120 -1.96 16.84 -6.30
N VAL A 121 -1.65 18.10 -5.96
CA VAL A 121 -0.34 18.53 -5.45
C VAL A 121 0.04 17.80 -4.17
N PHE A 122 -0.93 17.36 -3.36
CA PHE A 122 -0.69 16.70 -2.08
C PHE A 122 -0.62 15.16 -2.16
N ILE A 123 -1.15 14.55 -3.22
CA ILE A 123 -1.14 13.08 -3.39
C ILE A 123 0.30 12.55 -3.49
N GLY A 124 1.11 13.14 -4.38
CA GLY A 124 2.50 12.73 -4.61
C GLY A 124 3.41 12.87 -3.38
N PRO A 125 3.45 14.05 -2.72
CA PRO A 125 4.21 14.24 -1.48
C PRO A 125 3.78 13.28 -0.36
N SER A 126 2.47 13.02 -0.20
CA SER A 126 1.98 12.08 0.79
C SER A 126 2.48 10.66 0.53
N GLY A 127 2.41 10.19 -0.72
CA GLY A 127 3.00 8.91 -1.13
C GLY A 127 4.51 8.86 -0.89
N THR A 128 5.22 9.96 -1.15
CA THR A 128 6.67 10.07 -0.97
C THR A 128 7.06 9.96 0.50
N ILE A 129 6.35 10.65 1.41
CA ILE A 129 6.58 10.56 2.87
C ILE A 129 6.39 9.12 3.35
N SER A 130 5.40 8.42 2.83
CA SER A 130 5.15 7.01 3.12
C SER A 130 6.34 6.11 2.72
N VAL A 131 6.90 6.29 1.52
CA VAL A 131 8.08 5.53 1.05
C VAL A 131 9.34 5.89 1.86
N ILE A 132 9.57 7.17 2.16
CA ILE A 132 10.69 7.60 3.01
C ILE A 132 10.57 6.99 4.40
N THR A 133 9.36 6.93 4.96
CA THR A 133 9.08 6.28 6.24
C THR A 133 9.50 4.82 6.20
N PHE A 134 9.14 4.08 5.15
CA PHE A 134 9.59 2.70 4.95
C PHE A 134 11.12 2.59 4.96
N TYR A 135 11.82 3.43 4.20
CA TYR A 135 13.29 3.41 4.16
C TYR A 135 13.91 3.67 5.55
N LEU A 136 13.41 4.68 6.27
CA LEU A 136 13.91 5.01 7.61
C LEU A 136 13.69 3.86 8.59
N VAL A 137 12.51 3.25 8.54
CA VAL A 137 12.12 2.13 9.40
C VAL A 137 12.98 0.89 9.11
N LEU A 138 13.25 0.58 7.83
CA LEU A 138 14.17 -0.49 7.42
C LEU A 138 15.60 -0.26 7.92
N LYS A 139 16.11 0.97 7.78
CA LYS A 139 17.46 1.32 8.24
C LYS A 139 17.58 1.18 9.76
N ARG A 140 16.56 1.60 10.51
CA ARG A 140 16.50 1.46 11.97
C ARG A 140 16.35 0.01 12.41
N SER A 141 15.51 -0.76 11.74
CA SER A 141 15.26 -2.16 12.08
C SER A 141 16.51 -3.00 11.91
N LYS A 142 17.34 -2.77 10.87
CA LYS A 142 18.64 -3.44 10.69
C LYS A 142 19.55 -3.27 11.92
N ASN A 143 19.64 -2.05 12.45
CA ASN A 143 20.45 -1.75 13.63
C ASN A 143 19.88 -2.35 14.93
N LYS A 144 18.55 -2.47 15.03
CA LYS A 144 17.89 -3.13 16.17
C LYS A 144 18.03 -4.66 16.08
N LEU A 145 17.86 -5.23 14.89
CA LEU A 145 17.97 -6.67 14.64
C LEU A 145 19.37 -7.17 15.01
N SER A 146 20.43 -6.44 14.67
CA SER A 146 21.80 -6.80 15.04
C SER A 146 22.06 -6.79 16.55
N LYS A 147 21.25 -6.04 17.32
CA LYS A 147 21.33 -6.00 18.79
C LYS A 147 20.51 -7.09 19.45
N ILE A 148 19.43 -7.55 18.82
CA ILE A 148 18.57 -8.63 19.33
C ILE A 148 19.22 -10.01 19.11
N LEU A 149 20.03 -10.15 18.05
CA LEU A 149 20.70 -11.40 17.69
C LEU A 149 22.08 -11.58 18.35
N LYS A 150 22.56 -10.60 19.13
CA LYS A 150 23.74 -10.73 19.99
C LYS A 150 23.31 -11.09 21.39
#